data_AF-A0A163UQ94-F1
#
_entry.id   AF-A0A163UQ94-F1
#
_cell.length_a   1.000
_cell.length_b   1.000
_cell.length_c   1.000
_cell.angle_alpha   90.00
_cell.angle_beta   90.00
_cell.angle_gamma   90.00
#
_symmetry.space_group_name_H-M   'P 1'
#
loop_
_entity.id
_entity.type
_entity.pdbx_description
1 polymer ?
#
loop_
_entity_poly.entity_id
_entity_poly.type
_entity_poly.pdbx_seq_one_letter_code
_entity_poly.pdbx_strand_id
1 'polypeptide(L)'
;MRIEEYVMLNDKVFLKLKGKIVKRWLIAIALFILVLVAGCAGQNHQSTPAESVQPAGKNDGQSQQNSVSPTTPATPSASAATPAQKTGTTPAPKIETASESTPELTADAAIKLMDEARDRNYKLLQKGGPCDEFNYINDEDGGYAFICAELNSKEKIQKYLEEVFTSPIAATIIGQLDLRKKDNKLAFSPLDWGSMYDWSSIKVTKTTKDGNKATFLFKVGLLDASVEPKTIEITFKYIDKSGWRVDTEPQHFL
;
A
#
# COMPACT_ATOMS: atom_id res chain seq x y z
N MET A 1 37.38 -7.75 11.09
CA MET A 1 36.59 -8.89 10.55
C MET A 1 35.74 -8.32 9.42
N ARG A 2 35.91 -8.80 8.17
CA ARG A 2 35.40 -8.14 6.95
C ARG A 2 33.93 -8.48 6.70
N ILE A 3 33.17 -7.50 6.24
CA ILE A 3 31.71 -7.52 5.99
C ILE A 3 31.31 -8.57 4.92
N GLU A 4 32.24 -9.08 4.13
CA GLU A 4 31.95 -10.02 3.04
C GLU A 4 31.60 -11.46 3.47
N GLU A 5 31.88 -11.87 4.72
CA GLU A 5 31.52 -13.22 5.18
C GLU A 5 30.05 -13.36 5.63
N TYR A 6 29.35 -12.25 5.91
CA TYR A 6 28.00 -12.31 6.47
C TYR A 6 26.92 -12.58 5.41
N VAL A 7 27.14 -12.19 4.16
CA VAL A 7 26.16 -12.37 3.07
C VAL A 7 26.09 -13.82 2.60
N MET A 8 27.20 -14.57 2.64
CA MET A 8 27.24 -15.96 2.16
C MET A 8 26.67 -17.00 3.13
N LEU A 9 26.54 -16.69 4.42
CA LEU A 9 25.96 -17.62 5.39
C LEU A 9 24.43 -17.70 5.27
N ASN A 10 23.77 -16.61 4.83
CA ASN A 10 22.31 -16.54 4.83
C ASN A 10 21.69 -17.33 3.65
N ASP A 11 22.33 -17.35 2.49
CA ASP A 11 21.82 -18.08 1.31
C ASP A 11 21.85 -19.60 1.48
N LYS A 12 22.88 -20.15 2.16
CA LYS A 12 22.97 -21.59 2.41
C LYS A 12 21.92 -22.09 3.40
N VAL A 13 21.52 -21.27 4.37
CA VAL A 13 20.46 -21.61 5.33
C VAL A 13 19.09 -21.52 4.64
N PHE A 14 18.87 -20.53 3.80
CA PHE A 14 17.62 -20.32 3.08
C PHE A 14 17.32 -21.44 2.05
N LEU A 15 18.34 -21.91 1.33
CA LEU A 15 18.21 -23.04 0.39
C LEU A 15 17.92 -24.37 1.10
N LYS A 16 18.49 -24.60 2.30
CA LYS A 16 18.23 -25.81 3.08
C LYS A 16 16.82 -25.85 3.68
N LEU A 17 16.22 -24.68 3.94
CA LEU A 17 14.87 -24.59 4.50
C LEU A 17 13.78 -24.88 3.45
N LYS A 18 13.96 -24.40 2.20
CA LYS A 18 13.03 -24.66 1.10
C LYS A 18 12.89 -26.15 0.77
N GLY A 19 13.98 -26.91 0.81
CA GLY A 19 13.95 -28.35 0.50
C GLY A 19 13.11 -29.19 1.49
N LYS A 20 13.08 -28.82 2.78
CA LYS A 20 12.30 -29.55 3.80
C LYS A 20 10.81 -29.23 3.72
N ILE A 21 10.46 -28.00 3.38
CA ILE A 21 9.06 -27.56 3.27
C ILE A 21 8.40 -28.20 2.03
N VAL A 22 9.09 -28.23 0.89
CA VAL A 22 8.58 -28.85 -0.35
C VAL A 22 8.35 -30.35 -0.16
N LYS A 23 9.23 -31.05 0.56
CA LYS A 23 9.07 -32.49 0.80
C LYS A 23 7.87 -32.82 1.71
N ARG A 24 7.54 -31.96 2.67
CA ARG A 24 6.35 -32.12 3.53
C ARG A 24 5.04 -31.85 2.78
N TRP A 25 5.03 -30.85 1.89
CA TRP A 25 3.88 -30.55 1.04
C TRP A 25 3.59 -31.69 0.04
N LEU A 26 4.62 -32.28 -0.58
CA LEU A 26 4.43 -33.39 -1.52
C LEU A 26 3.85 -34.65 -0.84
N ILE A 27 4.22 -34.93 0.42
CA ILE A 27 3.65 -36.06 1.19
C ILE A 27 2.17 -35.79 1.52
N ALA A 28 1.82 -34.57 1.90
CA ALA A 28 0.43 -34.20 2.20
C ALA A 28 -0.47 -34.31 0.94
N ILE A 29 0.02 -33.86 -0.21
CA ILE A 29 -0.70 -33.97 -1.49
C ILE A 29 -0.90 -35.45 -1.89
N ALA A 30 0.12 -36.28 -1.74
CA ALA A 30 0.00 -37.71 -2.04
C ALA A 30 -1.02 -38.42 -1.14
N LEU A 31 -1.07 -38.08 0.15
CA LEU A 31 -2.06 -38.64 1.08
C LEU A 31 -3.49 -38.15 0.76
N PHE A 32 -3.66 -36.89 0.37
CA PHE A 32 -4.96 -36.34 -0.01
C PHE A 32 -5.53 -37.01 -1.28
N ILE A 33 -4.69 -37.26 -2.28
CA ILE A 33 -5.08 -38.00 -3.49
C ILE A 33 -5.49 -39.44 -3.14
N LEU A 34 -4.80 -40.08 -2.19
CA LEU A 34 -5.10 -41.47 -1.79
C LEU A 34 -6.46 -41.60 -1.07
N VAL A 35 -6.89 -40.56 -0.34
CA VAL A 35 -8.21 -40.51 0.31
C VAL A 35 -9.34 -40.31 -0.71
N LEU A 36 -9.12 -39.51 -1.76
CA LEU A 36 -10.14 -39.27 -2.78
C LEU A 36 -10.45 -40.51 -3.64
N VAL A 37 -9.47 -41.38 -3.88
CA VAL A 37 -9.69 -42.61 -4.67
C VAL A 37 -10.43 -43.69 -3.87
N ALA A 38 -10.43 -43.64 -2.54
CA ALA A 38 -11.13 -44.60 -1.68
C ALA A 38 -12.61 -44.26 -1.42
N GLY A 39 -13.09 -43.08 -1.86
CA GLY A 39 -14.44 -42.58 -1.54
C GLY A 39 -15.57 -42.98 -2.51
N CYS A 40 -15.27 -43.65 -3.62
CA CYS A 40 -16.28 -44.02 -4.62
C CYS A 40 -16.76 -45.47 -4.45
N ALA A 41 -17.29 -45.82 -3.27
CA ALA A 41 -18.04 -47.06 -3.11
C ALA A 41 -19.14 -46.88 -2.07
N GLY A 42 -20.34 -46.57 -2.55
CA GLY A 42 -21.57 -46.84 -1.82
C GLY A 42 -22.23 -45.63 -1.18
N GLN A 43 -23.14 -44.99 -1.90
CA GLN A 43 -24.41 -44.58 -1.32
C GLN A 43 -25.49 -44.56 -2.39
N ASN A 44 -26.19 -45.69 -2.44
CA ASN A 44 -27.43 -45.90 -3.15
C ASN A 44 -28.53 -45.57 -2.13
N HIS A 45 -29.21 -44.43 -2.24
CA HIS A 45 -30.46 -44.22 -1.49
C HIS A 45 -31.48 -43.40 -2.28
N GLN A 46 -32.70 -43.90 -2.15
CA GLN A 46 -33.91 -43.61 -2.89
C GLN A 46 -34.42 -42.19 -2.75
N SER A 47 -35.06 -41.77 -3.84
CA SER A 47 -35.95 -40.63 -3.98
C SER A 47 -37.24 -40.82 -3.17
N THR A 48 -37.72 -39.74 -2.55
CA THR A 48 -39.15 -39.48 -2.34
C THR A 48 -39.42 -37.97 -2.49
N PRO A 49 -40.55 -37.58 -3.11
CA PRO A 49 -40.92 -36.18 -3.30
C PRO A 49 -41.88 -35.70 -2.19
N ALA A 50 -41.69 -34.47 -1.74
CA ALA A 50 -42.71 -33.66 -1.06
C ALA A 50 -42.38 -32.21 -1.45
N GLU A 51 -43.23 -31.46 -2.15
CA GLU A 51 -44.59 -30.99 -1.89
C GLU A 51 -44.52 -29.46 -1.85
N SER A 52 -45.28 -28.89 -2.78
CA SER A 52 -45.48 -27.50 -3.12
C SER A 52 -45.93 -26.62 -1.95
N VAL A 53 -45.35 -25.41 -1.82
CA VAL A 53 -46.10 -24.16 -1.54
C VAL A 53 -45.36 -22.95 -2.14
N GLN A 54 -46.00 -22.25 -3.11
CA GLN A 54 -45.74 -20.84 -3.48
C GLN A 54 -46.53 -19.90 -2.56
N PRO A 55 -46.12 -18.63 -2.39
CA PRO A 55 -46.70 -17.53 -3.19
C PRO A 55 -45.62 -16.53 -3.67
N ALA A 56 -45.57 -16.11 -4.93
CA ALA A 56 -46.42 -15.13 -5.63
C ALA A 56 -46.18 -13.65 -5.26
N GLY A 57 -45.65 -12.90 -6.25
CA GLY A 57 -45.71 -11.43 -6.39
C GLY A 57 -44.46 -10.68 -5.92
N LYS A 58 -43.86 -9.73 -6.65
CA LYS A 58 -44.30 -9.01 -7.85
C LYS A 58 -43.06 -8.25 -8.38
N ASN A 59 -42.68 -8.49 -9.64
CA ASN A 59 -41.66 -7.74 -10.37
C ASN A 59 -42.38 -6.84 -11.36
N ASP A 60 -42.16 -5.53 -11.30
CA ASP A 60 -42.58 -4.56 -12.30
C ASP A 60 -41.46 -3.56 -12.58
N GLY A 61 -40.99 -3.54 -13.84
CA GLY A 61 -40.46 -2.38 -14.55
C GLY A 61 -39.02 -1.93 -14.23
N GLN A 62 -38.22 -1.42 -15.16
CA GLN A 62 -38.36 -1.25 -16.61
C GLN A 62 -36.98 -0.81 -17.11
N SER A 63 -36.53 -1.38 -18.22
CA SER A 63 -35.37 -0.89 -18.97
C SER A 63 -35.58 0.55 -19.43
N GLN A 64 -34.54 1.39 -19.33
CA GLN A 64 -34.27 2.41 -20.34
C GLN A 64 -32.78 2.50 -20.65
N GLN A 65 -32.45 2.01 -21.84
CA GLN A 65 -31.33 2.46 -22.63
C GLN A 65 -31.51 3.95 -22.94
N ASN A 66 -30.44 4.73 -22.85
CA ASN A 66 -30.25 5.85 -23.76
C ASN A 66 -28.77 5.96 -24.12
N SER A 67 -28.49 5.64 -25.38
CA SER A 67 -27.28 6.00 -26.11
C SER A 67 -27.37 7.46 -26.51
N VAL A 68 -26.32 8.25 -26.26
CA VAL A 68 -26.00 9.41 -27.10
C VAL A 68 -24.49 9.48 -27.27
N SER A 69 -24.08 9.47 -28.54
CA SER A 69 -22.72 9.52 -29.08
C SER A 69 -22.16 10.96 -29.10
N PRO A 70 -20.87 11.15 -29.47
CA PRO A 70 -20.01 12.24 -28.99
C PRO A 70 -20.08 13.49 -29.87
N THR A 71 -19.62 14.63 -29.34
CA THR A 71 -19.33 15.81 -30.17
C THR A 71 -18.06 16.53 -29.71
N THR A 72 -17.05 16.45 -30.56
CA THR A 72 -15.88 17.33 -30.71
C THR A 72 -15.60 17.28 -32.22
N PRO A 73 -15.12 18.30 -32.94
CA PRO A 73 -14.29 19.45 -32.52
C PRO A 73 -14.68 20.82 -33.12
N ALA A 74 -14.15 21.91 -32.56
CA ALA A 74 -14.05 23.19 -33.28
C ALA A 74 -12.80 23.99 -32.85
N THR A 75 -11.79 23.92 -33.72
CA THR A 75 -10.70 24.89 -33.95
C THR A 75 -10.77 25.13 -35.47
N PRO A 76 -10.68 26.35 -36.06
CA PRO A 76 -9.63 27.34 -35.79
C PRO A 76 -10.07 28.82 -35.88
N SER A 77 -9.22 29.74 -35.40
CA SER A 77 -9.14 31.06 -36.05
C SER A 77 -7.79 31.70 -35.80
N ALA A 78 -7.12 32.02 -36.91
CA ALA A 78 -5.86 32.75 -37.00
C ALA A 78 -6.15 34.20 -37.42
N SER A 79 -5.39 35.16 -36.90
CA SER A 79 -5.13 36.48 -37.52
C SER A 79 -4.00 37.16 -36.73
N ALA A 80 -2.76 37.25 -37.22
CA ALA A 80 -2.20 38.14 -38.25
C ALA A 80 -1.50 39.39 -37.66
N ALA A 81 -0.15 39.36 -37.76
CA ALA A 81 0.81 40.42 -38.14
C ALA A 81 0.86 41.83 -37.47
N THR A 82 2.01 42.08 -36.80
CA THR A 82 3.07 43.12 -37.09
C THR A 82 2.69 44.62 -37.00
N PRO A 83 3.45 45.54 -36.32
CA PRO A 83 4.83 45.85 -36.69
C PRO A 83 5.85 46.27 -35.60
N ALA A 84 7.10 46.24 -36.06
CA ALA A 84 8.37 46.50 -35.38
C ALA A 84 8.60 47.95 -34.92
N GLN A 85 9.41 48.08 -33.85
CA GLN A 85 10.41 49.12 -33.48
C GLN A 85 10.65 48.98 -31.97
N LYS A 86 11.81 49.18 -31.33
CA LYS A 86 13.07 49.85 -31.63
C LYS A 86 14.13 49.30 -30.67
N THR A 87 15.36 49.22 -31.14
CA THR A 87 16.62 49.06 -30.39
C THR A 87 16.71 50.01 -29.19
N GLY A 88 16.96 49.44 -28.01
CA GLY A 88 17.37 50.14 -26.79
C GLY A 88 18.23 49.20 -25.94
N THR A 89 19.54 49.38 -26.01
CA THR A 89 20.53 48.68 -25.20
C THR A 89 20.36 49.11 -23.74
N THR A 90 19.77 48.26 -22.92
CA THR A 90 19.78 48.34 -21.45
C THR A 90 20.53 47.12 -20.93
N PRO A 91 21.47 47.25 -19.98
CA PRO A 91 22.16 46.11 -19.40
C PRO A 91 21.13 45.18 -18.78
N ALA A 92 21.11 43.93 -19.23
CA ALA A 92 20.23 42.90 -18.70
C ALA A 92 20.34 42.88 -17.16
N PRO A 93 19.23 43.01 -16.42
CA PRO A 93 19.23 42.58 -15.04
C PRO A 93 19.55 41.10 -15.06
N LYS A 94 20.62 40.73 -14.38
CA LYS A 94 20.97 39.35 -14.08
C LYS A 94 19.74 38.74 -13.41
N ILE A 95 18.93 38.01 -14.17
CA ILE A 95 17.86 37.17 -13.65
C ILE A 95 18.61 36.07 -12.90
N GLU A 96 18.90 36.33 -11.62
CA GLU A 96 19.10 35.27 -10.65
C GLU A 96 17.80 34.48 -10.68
N THR A 97 17.83 33.40 -11.45
CA THR A 97 16.89 32.31 -11.34
C THR A 97 17.01 31.89 -9.88
N ALA A 98 16.03 32.31 -9.07
CA ALA A 98 15.88 31.84 -7.71
C ALA A 98 15.73 30.32 -7.83
N SER A 99 16.86 29.63 -7.68
CA SER A 99 16.88 28.18 -7.60
C SER A 99 16.06 27.86 -6.37
N GLU A 100 14.81 27.48 -6.58
CA GLU A 100 13.86 27.13 -5.53
C GLU A 100 14.48 25.99 -4.73
N SER A 101 15.17 26.35 -3.64
CA SER A 101 15.97 25.42 -2.89
C SER A 101 15.02 24.52 -2.10
N THR A 102 15.12 23.20 -2.29
CA THR A 102 14.34 22.22 -1.54
C THR A 102 14.37 22.53 -0.04
N PRO A 103 13.21 22.77 0.60
CA PRO A 103 13.11 23.02 2.03
C PRO A 103 13.82 21.94 2.84
N GLU A 104 14.54 22.34 3.89
CA GLU A 104 15.22 21.38 4.76
C GLU A 104 14.22 20.55 5.57
N LEU A 105 14.45 19.23 5.64
CA LEU A 105 13.71 18.34 6.53
C LEU A 105 14.47 18.25 7.85
N THR A 106 13.91 18.80 8.93
CA THR A 106 14.49 18.70 10.26
C THR A 106 14.25 17.32 10.87
N ALA A 107 15.04 16.95 11.89
CA ALA A 107 14.86 15.69 12.62
C ALA A 107 13.44 15.56 13.21
N ASP A 108 12.93 16.60 13.87
CA ASP A 108 11.59 16.58 14.46
C ASP A 108 10.50 16.43 13.40
N ALA A 109 10.67 17.06 12.23
CA ALA A 109 9.74 16.92 11.12
C ALA A 109 9.80 15.51 10.51
N ALA A 110 10.98 14.92 10.38
CA ALA A 110 11.16 13.54 9.93
C ALA A 110 10.51 12.53 10.88
N ILE A 111 10.66 12.71 12.20
CA ILE A 111 10.03 11.86 13.22
C ILE A 111 8.50 11.96 13.12
N LYS A 112 7.94 13.18 13.08
CA LYS A 112 6.49 13.38 12.96
C LYS A 112 5.92 12.76 11.69
N LEU A 113 6.58 12.96 10.55
CA LEU A 113 6.15 12.41 9.28
C LEU A 113 6.20 10.88 9.27
N MET A 114 7.24 10.29 9.87
CA MET A 114 7.36 8.86 10.04
C MET A 114 6.27 8.30 10.97
N ASP A 115 5.98 8.95 12.10
CA ASP A 115 4.92 8.51 13.01
C ASP A 115 3.54 8.55 12.35
N GLU A 116 3.26 9.61 11.58
CA GLU A 116 2.03 9.68 10.78
C GLU A 116 1.98 8.56 9.73
N ALA A 117 3.09 8.28 9.04
CA ALA A 117 3.21 7.19 8.08
C ALA A 117 2.96 5.81 8.73
N ARG A 118 3.49 5.58 9.93
CA ARG A 118 3.28 4.35 10.71
C ARG A 118 1.82 4.21 11.12
N ASP A 119 1.21 5.27 11.66
CA ASP A 119 -0.18 5.27 12.09
C ASP A 119 -1.14 5.03 10.92
N ARG A 120 -0.95 5.72 9.79
CA ARG A 120 -1.78 5.53 8.59
C ARG A 120 -1.66 4.13 8.01
N ASN A 121 -0.45 3.58 7.97
CA ASN A 121 -0.20 2.22 7.51
C ASN A 121 -0.87 1.20 8.45
N TYR A 122 -0.70 1.34 9.76
CA TYR A 122 -1.34 0.48 10.76
C TYR A 122 -2.87 0.50 10.62
N LYS A 123 -3.48 1.70 10.58
CA LYS A 123 -4.92 1.87 10.42
C LYS A 123 -5.43 1.22 9.13
N LEU A 124 -4.71 1.37 8.03
CA LEU A 124 -5.10 0.75 6.76
C LEU A 124 -4.98 -0.79 6.81
N LEU A 125 -3.81 -1.32 7.18
CA LEU A 125 -3.53 -2.76 7.14
C LEU A 125 -4.27 -3.57 8.19
N GLN A 126 -4.66 -2.96 9.31
CA GLN A 126 -5.38 -3.67 10.38
C GLN A 126 -6.87 -3.33 10.42
N LYS A 127 -7.26 -2.10 10.06
CA LYS A 127 -8.63 -1.60 10.27
C LYS A 127 -9.34 -1.17 9.00
N GLY A 128 -8.66 -1.17 7.85
CA GLY A 128 -9.23 -0.73 6.57
C GLY A 128 -9.28 0.78 6.40
N GLY A 129 -8.62 1.55 7.28
CA GLY A 129 -8.54 3.00 7.23
C GLY A 129 -8.74 3.66 8.61
N PRO A 130 -8.91 4.99 8.65
CA PRO A 130 -8.99 5.76 9.89
C PRO A 130 -10.39 5.83 10.51
N CYS A 131 -11.35 5.01 10.08
CA CYS A 131 -12.69 4.95 10.65
C CYS A 131 -12.73 4.15 11.96
N ASP A 132 -13.71 4.47 12.82
CA ASP A 132 -13.89 3.82 14.12
C ASP A 132 -14.47 2.40 14.00
N GLU A 133 -15.22 2.15 12.93
CA GLU A 133 -15.88 0.86 12.69
C GLU A 133 -14.91 -0.13 12.04
N PHE A 134 -14.50 -1.13 12.82
CA PHE A 134 -13.82 -2.32 12.32
C PHE A 134 -14.63 -3.56 12.67
N ASN A 135 -15.07 -4.30 11.65
CA ASN A 135 -15.76 -5.57 11.84
C ASN A 135 -15.11 -6.63 10.95
N TYR A 136 -14.53 -7.64 11.60
CA TYR A 136 -13.94 -8.80 10.93
C TYR A 136 -15.01 -9.86 10.70
N ILE A 137 -15.16 -10.25 9.44
CA ILE A 137 -16.13 -11.24 8.98
C ILE A 137 -15.34 -12.51 8.65
N ASN A 138 -15.62 -13.59 9.37
CA ASN A 138 -15.09 -14.91 9.02
C ASN A 138 -15.84 -15.46 7.80
N ASP A 139 -15.10 -15.93 6.80
CA ASP A 139 -15.61 -16.69 5.66
C ASP A 139 -14.69 -17.90 5.38
N GLU A 140 -15.07 -18.73 4.41
CA GLU A 140 -14.31 -19.93 4.03
C GLU A 140 -12.91 -19.59 3.47
N ASP A 141 -12.72 -18.35 3.00
CA ASP A 141 -11.48 -17.84 2.40
C ASP A 141 -10.53 -17.20 3.43
N GLY A 142 -10.77 -17.43 4.73
CA GLY A 142 -9.91 -16.94 5.80
C GLY A 142 -10.25 -15.53 6.31
N GLY A 143 -11.44 -15.02 5.99
CA GLY A 143 -12.02 -13.80 6.55
C GLY A 143 -11.59 -12.48 5.89
N TYR A 144 -12.37 -11.43 6.15
CA TYR A 144 -12.13 -10.07 5.65
C TYR A 144 -12.72 -9.00 6.56
N ALA A 145 -12.33 -7.76 6.30
CA ALA A 145 -13.00 -6.56 6.78
C ALA A 145 -13.27 -5.62 5.59
N PHE A 146 -14.23 -4.70 5.76
CA PHE A 146 -14.47 -3.65 4.79
C PHE A 146 -13.47 -2.50 4.96
N ILE A 147 -13.07 -1.90 3.85
CA ILE A 147 -12.33 -0.63 3.83
C ILE A 147 -13.28 0.50 4.24
N CYS A 148 -12.78 1.49 4.98
CA CYS A 148 -13.54 2.66 5.39
C CYS A 148 -14.21 3.36 4.19
N ALA A 149 -15.40 3.91 4.40
CA ALA A 149 -16.20 4.48 3.32
C ALA A 149 -15.48 5.60 2.55
N GLU A 150 -14.74 6.48 3.25
CA GLU A 150 -13.91 7.52 2.62
C GLU A 150 -12.75 6.97 1.78
N LEU A 151 -12.36 5.71 1.97
CA LEU A 151 -11.28 5.03 1.27
C LEU A 151 -11.78 3.92 0.34
N ASN A 152 -13.08 3.84 0.05
CA ASN A 152 -13.73 2.74 -0.69
C ASN A 152 -13.42 2.69 -2.21
N SER A 153 -12.16 2.88 -2.59
CA SER A 153 -11.60 2.69 -3.94
C SER A 153 -10.07 2.71 -3.85
N LYS A 154 -9.38 2.06 -4.80
CA LYS A 154 -7.92 2.05 -4.84
C LYS A 154 -7.33 3.46 -4.93
N GLU A 155 -7.96 4.35 -5.69
CA GLU A 155 -7.54 5.74 -5.90
C GLU A 155 -7.62 6.56 -4.60
N LYS A 156 -8.67 6.34 -3.80
CA LYS A 156 -8.82 7.00 -2.49
C LYS A 156 -7.78 6.49 -1.48
N ILE A 157 -7.49 5.19 -1.47
CA ILE A 157 -6.41 4.64 -0.63
C ILE A 157 -5.05 5.21 -1.05
N GLN A 158 -4.78 5.25 -2.36
CA GLN A 158 -3.54 5.82 -2.91
C GLN A 158 -3.36 7.26 -2.44
N LYS A 159 -4.39 8.10 -2.60
CA LYS A 159 -4.36 9.50 -2.16
C LYS A 159 -4.12 9.63 -0.64
N TYR A 160 -4.79 8.81 0.16
CA TYR A 160 -4.63 8.79 1.61
C TYR A 160 -3.20 8.45 2.04
N LEU A 161 -2.56 7.49 1.37
CA LEU A 161 -1.17 7.12 1.63
C LEU A 161 -0.17 8.15 1.09
N GLU A 162 -0.43 8.73 -0.08
CA GLU A 162 0.44 9.74 -0.72
C GLU A 162 0.51 11.07 0.04
N GLU A 163 -0.29 11.27 1.08
CA GLU A 163 -0.10 12.38 2.03
C GLU A 163 1.17 12.23 2.87
N VAL A 164 1.64 10.99 3.09
CA VAL A 164 2.82 10.70 3.93
C VAL A 164 3.87 9.86 3.23
N PHE A 165 3.49 9.05 2.24
CA PHE A 165 4.38 8.20 1.45
C PHE A 165 4.60 8.75 0.03
N THR A 166 5.69 8.33 -0.62
CA THR A 166 5.82 8.51 -2.06
C THR A 166 4.87 7.58 -2.82
N SER A 167 4.49 7.97 -4.03
CA SER A 167 3.58 7.18 -4.88
C SER A 167 4.00 5.71 -5.07
N PRO A 168 5.31 5.40 -5.30
CA PRO A 168 5.76 4.01 -5.38
C PRO A 168 5.54 3.22 -4.08
N ILE A 169 5.82 3.83 -2.92
CA ILE A 169 5.63 3.17 -1.62
C ILE A 169 4.13 2.96 -1.34
N ALA A 170 3.29 3.96 -1.62
CA ALA A 170 1.83 3.82 -1.50
C ALA A 170 1.29 2.68 -2.39
N ALA A 171 1.79 2.56 -3.62
CA ALA A 171 1.41 1.47 -4.52
C ALA A 171 1.86 0.09 -3.99
N THR A 172 3.05 -0.03 -3.42
CA THR A 172 3.53 -1.26 -2.76
C THR A 172 2.61 -1.67 -1.61
N ILE A 173 2.26 -0.74 -0.72
CA ILE A 173 1.36 -1.01 0.42
C ILE A 173 -0.01 -1.51 -0.07
N ILE A 174 -0.58 -0.85 -1.08
CA ILE A 174 -1.87 -1.26 -1.65
C ILE A 174 -1.80 -2.64 -2.30
N GLY A 175 -0.67 -2.97 -2.91
CA GLY A 175 -0.43 -4.31 -3.48
C GLY A 175 -0.48 -5.44 -2.45
N GLN A 176 -0.28 -5.14 -1.17
CA GLN A 176 -0.30 -6.13 -0.08
C GLN A 176 -1.70 -6.40 0.48
N LEU A 177 -2.69 -5.52 0.22
CA LEU A 177 -4.02 -5.58 0.84
C LEU A 177 -4.95 -6.68 0.30
N ASP A 178 -4.60 -7.33 -0.81
CA ASP A 178 -5.48 -8.31 -1.50
C ASP A 178 -6.94 -7.82 -1.64
N LEU A 179 -7.10 -6.63 -2.22
CA LEU A 179 -8.38 -5.94 -2.28
C LEU A 179 -9.42 -6.71 -3.12
N ARG A 180 -10.61 -6.92 -2.54
CA ARG A 180 -11.74 -7.60 -3.18
C ARG A 180 -13.03 -6.79 -3.09
N LYS A 181 -13.99 -7.06 -3.98
CA LYS A 181 -15.34 -6.49 -3.88
C LYS A 181 -16.29 -7.49 -3.22
N LYS A 182 -16.98 -7.05 -2.17
CA LYS A 182 -18.07 -7.78 -1.50
C LYS A 182 -19.22 -6.80 -1.27
N ASP A 183 -20.43 -7.14 -1.70
CA ASP A 183 -21.62 -6.27 -1.55
C ASP A 183 -21.42 -4.82 -2.04
N ASN A 184 -20.76 -4.67 -3.19
CA ASN A 184 -20.37 -3.37 -3.77
C ASN A 184 -19.46 -2.49 -2.89
N LYS A 185 -18.86 -3.05 -1.84
CA LYS A 185 -17.84 -2.42 -1.00
C LYS A 185 -16.49 -3.08 -1.21
N LEU A 186 -15.43 -2.29 -1.02
CA LEU A 186 -14.06 -2.76 -1.02
C LEU A 186 -13.80 -3.45 0.32
N ALA A 187 -13.26 -4.65 0.24
CA ALA A 187 -12.90 -5.49 1.35
C ALA A 187 -11.43 -5.90 1.21
N PHE A 188 -10.80 -6.25 2.32
CA PHE A 188 -9.42 -6.68 2.40
C PHE A 188 -9.29 -7.74 3.50
N SER A 189 -8.24 -8.55 3.44
CA SER A 189 -7.87 -9.44 4.54
C SER A 189 -6.89 -8.69 5.46
N PRO A 190 -7.27 -8.38 6.71
CA PRO A 190 -6.38 -7.71 7.64
C PRO A 190 -5.05 -8.43 7.83
N LEU A 191 -3.98 -7.66 7.87
CA LEU A 191 -2.62 -8.15 8.07
C LEU A 191 -2.21 -7.84 9.51
N ASP A 192 -1.84 -8.87 10.26
CA ASP A 192 -1.27 -8.69 11.61
C ASP A 192 0.18 -8.24 11.50
N TRP A 193 0.37 -6.93 11.34
CA TRP A 193 1.67 -6.28 11.29
C TRP A 193 1.83 -5.38 12.51
N GLY A 194 2.80 -5.70 13.36
CA GLY A 194 3.11 -4.96 14.58
C GLY A 194 4.61 -4.77 14.77
N SER A 195 4.96 -3.64 15.38
CA SER A 195 6.34 -3.26 15.68
C SER A 195 6.71 -3.59 17.11
N MET A 196 7.80 -4.34 17.26
CA MET A 196 8.46 -4.50 18.57
C MET A 196 9.35 -3.31 18.95
N TYR A 197 9.54 -2.35 18.03
CA TYR A 197 10.34 -1.16 18.30
C TYR A 197 9.58 -0.17 19.19
N ASP A 198 10.29 0.36 20.18
CA ASP A 198 9.85 1.50 20.99
C ASP A 198 10.28 2.81 20.33
N TRP A 199 9.34 3.40 19.60
CA TRP A 199 9.55 4.67 18.90
C TRP A 199 9.48 5.90 19.81
N SER A 200 9.04 5.75 21.07
CA SER A 200 8.91 6.87 22.01
C SER A 200 10.26 7.44 22.46
N SER A 201 11.33 6.65 22.35
CA SER A 201 12.69 6.98 22.79
C SER A 201 13.70 7.16 21.64
N ILE A 202 13.19 7.44 20.43
CA ILE A 202 13.97 7.57 19.19
C ILE A 202 15.07 8.64 19.27
N LYS A 203 16.23 8.33 18.68
CA LYS A 203 17.34 9.28 18.51
C LYS A 203 17.85 9.30 17.08
N VAL A 204 17.94 10.48 16.47
CA VAL A 204 18.63 10.64 15.18
C VAL A 204 20.13 10.63 15.41
N THR A 205 20.82 9.69 14.77
CA THR A 205 22.28 9.53 14.89
C THR A 205 23.04 10.08 13.70
N LYS A 206 22.39 10.13 12.52
CA LYS A 206 22.97 10.67 11.30
C LYS A 206 21.86 11.16 10.37
N THR A 207 22.15 12.24 9.67
CA THR A 207 21.34 12.76 8.56
C THR A 207 22.22 12.96 7.35
N THR A 208 21.75 12.54 6.19
CA THR A 208 22.39 12.80 4.88
C THR A 208 21.36 13.43 3.96
N LYS A 209 21.77 14.43 3.18
CA LYS A 209 20.92 15.14 2.21
C LYS A 209 21.58 15.10 0.84
N ASP A 210 20.80 14.74 -0.17
CA ASP A 210 21.22 14.73 -1.57
C ASP A 210 20.06 15.25 -2.43
N GLY A 211 20.14 16.52 -2.84
CA GLY A 211 19.11 17.18 -3.64
C GLY A 211 17.73 17.15 -2.97
N ASN A 212 16.80 16.42 -3.59
CA ASN A 212 15.43 16.21 -3.09
C ASN A 212 15.27 14.96 -2.23
N LYS A 213 16.36 14.35 -1.77
CA LYS A 213 16.35 13.20 -0.85
C LYS A 213 17.02 13.55 0.46
N ALA A 214 16.50 12.99 1.54
CA ALA A 214 17.10 13.04 2.87
C ALA A 214 16.99 11.68 3.52
N THR A 215 18.09 11.16 4.08
CA THR A 215 18.12 9.87 4.76
C THR A 215 18.56 10.06 6.20
N PHE A 216 17.78 9.48 7.12
CA PHE A 216 17.97 9.56 8.58
C PHE A 216 18.28 8.17 9.12
N LEU A 217 19.27 8.09 10.00
CA LEU A 217 19.55 6.89 10.79
C LEU A 217 18.99 7.09 12.21
N PHE A 218 17.93 6.36 12.50
CA PHE A 218 17.24 6.38 13.78
C PHE A 218 17.73 5.24 14.67
N LYS A 219 18.23 5.56 15.86
CA LYS A 219 18.46 4.59 16.92
C LYS A 219 17.17 4.43 17.71
N VAL A 220 16.61 3.23 17.70
CA VAL A 220 15.28 2.91 18.24
C VAL A 220 15.40 1.72 19.20
N GLY A 221 14.82 1.87 20.39
CA GLY A 221 14.74 0.79 21.37
C GLY A 221 13.78 -0.31 20.92
N LEU A 222 13.72 -1.37 21.71
CA LEU A 222 12.68 -2.39 21.62
C LEU A 222 11.83 -2.31 22.90
N LEU A 223 10.61 -2.84 22.85
CA LEU A 223 9.73 -2.92 24.03
C LEU A 223 10.38 -3.73 25.17
N ASP A 224 11.27 -4.66 24.84
CA ASP A 224 12.18 -5.28 25.79
C ASP A 224 13.44 -4.41 25.96
N ALA A 225 13.50 -3.69 27.08
CA ALA A 225 14.60 -2.79 27.41
C ALA A 225 15.95 -3.51 27.64
N SER A 226 15.97 -4.85 27.76
CA SER A 226 17.21 -5.62 27.87
C SER A 226 17.92 -5.82 26.52
N VAL A 227 17.25 -5.51 25.41
CA VAL A 227 17.81 -5.68 24.07
C VAL A 227 18.43 -4.37 23.59
N GLU A 228 19.62 -4.49 22.99
CA GLU A 228 20.33 -3.35 22.41
C GLU A 228 19.48 -2.63 21.34
N PRO A 229 19.44 -1.28 21.34
CA PRO A 229 18.70 -0.52 20.35
C PRO A 229 19.19 -0.79 18.93
N LYS A 230 18.27 -0.84 17.97
CA LYS A 230 18.60 -0.99 16.55
C LYS A 230 18.77 0.35 15.86
N THR A 231 19.57 0.36 14.80
CA THR A 231 19.63 1.50 13.89
C THR A 231 18.79 1.18 12.66
N ILE A 232 17.83 2.05 12.37
CA ILE A 232 16.90 1.95 11.25
C ILE A 232 17.17 3.13 10.31
N GLU A 233 17.41 2.83 9.04
CA GLU A 233 17.59 3.84 8.01
C GLU A 233 16.25 4.12 7.32
N ILE A 234 15.84 5.39 7.28
CA ILE A 234 14.62 5.82 6.58
C ILE A 234 14.98 6.94 5.63
N THR A 235 14.59 6.76 4.38
CA THR A 235 14.75 7.74 3.31
C THR A 235 13.46 8.51 3.11
N PHE A 236 13.59 9.81 2.89
CA PHE A 236 12.53 10.75 2.57
C PHE A 236 12.82 11.40 1.22
N LYS A 237 11.76 11.72 0.49
CA LYS A 237 11.84 12.40 -0.80
C LYS A 237 10.93 13.63 -0.80
N TYR A 238 11.47 14.75 -1.25
CA TYR A 238 10.71 15.97 -1.49
C TYR A 238 10.02 15.88 -2.85
N ILE A 239 8.71 16.08 -2.82
CA ILE A 239 7.84 16.14 -3.99
C ILE A 239 7.39 17.59 -4.14
N ASP A 240 7.61 18.16 -5.32
CA ASP A 240 7.24 19.56 -5.62
C ASP A 240 5.79 19.84 -5.23
N LYS A 241 5.56 20.96 -4.52
CA LYS A 241 4.26 21.41 -3.96
C LYS A 241 3.60 20.48 -2.94
N SER A 242 4.02 19.23 -2.82
CA SER A 242 3.48 18.26 -1.86
C SER A 242 4.29 18.21 -0.57
N GLY A 243 5.58 18.52 -0.63
CA GLY A 243 6.49 18.48 0.52
C GLY A 243 7.23 17.15 0.66
N TRP A 244 7.79 16.90 1.84
CA TRP A 244 8.52 15.68 2.15
C TRP A 244 7.57 14.49 2.34
N ARG A 245 7.99 13.32 1.85
CA ARG A 245 7.30 12.03 1.97
C ARG A 245 8.27 10.93 2.37
N VAL A 246 7.79 9.91 3.07
CA VAL A 246 8.54 8.67 3.35
C VAL A 246 8.72 7.89 2.05
N ASP A 247 9.97 7.61 1.71
CA ASP A 247 10.42 6.86 0.53
C ASP A 247 11.12 5.57 0.96
N THR A 248 10.54 4.88 1.94
CA THR A 248 11.02 3.61 2.50
C THR A 248 9.79 2.76 2.80
N GLU A 249 9.86 1.46 2.50
CA GLU A 249 8.74 0.57 2.75
C GLU A 249 8.52 0.35 4.25
N PRO A 250 7.27 0.35 4.74
CA PRO A 250 6.97 0.22 6.17
C PRO A 250 7.61 -1.00 6.85
N GLN A 251 7.77 -2.11 6.13
CA GLN A 251 8.41 -3.34 6.66
C GLN A 251 9.85 -3.14 7.17
N HIS A 252 10.51 -2.04 6.81
CA HIS A 252 11.86 -1.72 7.29
C HIS A 252 11.87 -0.94 8.62
N PHE A 253 10.73 -0.40 9.06
CA PHE A 253 10.61 0.41 10.27
C PHE A 253 9.32 0.13 11.06
N LEU A 254 8.70 -1.03 10.82
CA LEU A 254 7.64 -1.61 11.60
C LEU A 254 8.08 -2.95 12.20
#